data_AF-A0A1Y3EZG7-F1
#
_entry.id   AF-A0A1Y3EZG7-F1
#
_cell.length_a   1.000
_cell.length_b   1.000
_cell.length_c   1.000
_cell.angle_alpha   90.00
_cell.angle_beta   90.00
_cell.angle_gamma   90.00
#
_symmetry.space_group_name_H-M   'P 1'
#
loop_
_entity.id
_entity.type
_entity.pdbx_description
1 polymer ?
#
loop_
_entity_poly.entity_id
_entity_poly.type
_entity_poly.pdbx_seq_one_letter_code
_entity_poly.pdbx_strand_id
1 'polypeptide(L)'
;MAIGNRLRSIPDRNTRCTRLIAELAMLNLNLPARVWLPLYSSEFCHLIVRIPPNAGVILNSKDKAPYLLYVETVDIDAELLFPASSKLYPDGKLGRELSKSAENLHSADWNNCEIQPKPVYSSFSSISANGDDDDLHKQFVFEKLTICDTLSQMSVDSNASGDSREPSALVSASDIRRRLTESLSAPTKQLKHSTEDPSASILSEPWDEKLKRVRESSPYGSLSGWRLLPVIVKTGDDLRQELLAYQILRQLQDIWKLEHVPLRLKPYRILVVSRDSGMIEPIVNAVSLHQVR
;
A
#
# COMPACT_ATOMS: atom_id res chain seq x y z
N MET A 1 -11.64 10.90 -6.91
CA MET A 1 -11.41 10.39 -8.29
C MET A 1 -11.72 11.41 -9.39
N ALA A 2 -12.80 12.21 -9.30
CA ALA A 2 -13.14 13.19 -10.35
C ALA A 2 -12.02 14.19 -10.69
N ILE A 3 -11.24 14.65 -9.69
CA ILE A 3 -10.06 15.50 -9.90
C ILE A 3 -9.05 14.81 -10.83
N GLY A 4 -8.66 13.56 -10.55
CA GLY A 4 -7.74 12.80 -11.39
C GLY A 4 -8.19 12.65 -12.84
N ASN A 5 -9.49 12.40 -13.07
CA ASN A 5 -10.03 12.33 -14.42
C ASN A 5 -9.93 13.67 -15.17
N ARG A 6 -10.18 14.80 -14.50
CA ARG A 6 -9.99 16.15 -15.08
C ARG A 6 -8.52 16.48 -15.33
N LEU A 7 -7.61 16.00 -14.50
CA LEU A 7 -6.17 16.21 -14.70
C LEU A 7 -5.66 15.43 -15.92
N ARG A 8 -6.26 14.27 -16.23
CA ARG A 8 -5.85 13.45 -17.37
C ARG A 8 -6.07 14.13 -18.72
N SER A 9 -7.10 14.97 -18.85
CA SER A 9 -7.36 15.70 -20.10
C SER A 9 -6.39 16.85 -20.35
N ILE A 10 -5.52 17.19 -19.39
CA ILE A 10 -4.58 18.30 -19.51
C ILE A 10 -3.20 17.73 -19.86
N PRO A 11 -2.66 18.02 -21.06
CA PRO A 11 -1.37 17.45 -21.50
C PRO A 11 -0.20 18.05 -20.70
N ASP A 12 -0.21 19.37 -20.53
CA ASP A 12 0.88 20.09 -19.87
C ASP A 12 0.92 19.84 -18.36
N ARG A 13 2.11 19.53 -17.85
CA ARG A 13 2.34 19.18 -16.44
C ARG A 13 2.16 20.39 -15.52
N ASN A 14 2.65 21.56 -15.91
CA ASN A 14 2.56 22.76 -15.08
C ASN A 14 1.09 23.18 -14.91
N THR A 15 0.33 23.13 -16.00
CA THR A 15 -1.12 23.37 -16.02
C THR A 15 -1.86 22.33 -15.16
N ARG A 16 -1.46 21.05 -15.22
CA ARG A 16 -2.01 20.02 -14.31
C ARG A 16 -1.75 20.37 -12.84
N CYS A 17 -0.54 20.80 -12.49
CA CYS A 17 -0.20 21.19 -11.11
C CYS A 17 -1.07 22.37 -10.63
N THR A 18 -1.16 23.43 -11.43
CA THR A 18 -2.01 24.59 -11.11
C THR A 18 -3.47 24.19 -10.96
N ARG A 19 -3.98 23.31 -11.85
CA ARG A 19 -5.34 22.79 -11.75
C ARG A 19 -5.56 21.96 -10.49
N LEU A 20 -4.61 21.09 -10.12
CA LEU A 20 -4.69 20.29 -8.90
C LEU A 20 -4.79 21.20 -7.67
N ILE A 21 -3.94 22.23 -7.58
CA ILE A 21 -3.98 23.20 -6.48
C ILE A 21 -5.35 23.88 -6.38
N ALA A 22 -5.90 24.36 -7.50
CA ALA A 22 -7.22 25.00 -7.52
C ALA A 22 -8.35 24.05 -7.09
N GLU A 23 -8.33 22.80 -7.57
CA GLU A 23 -9.33 21.78 -7.23
C GLU A 23 -9.27 21.40 -5.74
N LEU A 24 -8.06 21.27 -5.18
CA LEU A 24 -7.87 21.02 -3.74
C LEU A 24 -8.32 22.21 -2.89
N ALA A 25 -8.08 23.44 -3.34
CA ALA A 25 -8.57 24.64 -2.66
C ALA A 25 -10.10 24.67 -2.60
N MET A 26 -10.78 24.34 -3.70
CA MET A 26 -12.24 24.20 -3.72
C MET A 26 -12.75 23.06 -2.83
N LEU A 27 -12.03 21.94 -2.77
CA LEU A 27 -12.40 20.81 -1.92
C LEU A 27 -12.37 21.17 -0.44
N ASN A 28 -11.39 21.98 -0.02
CA ASN A 28 -11.28 22.46 1.37
C ASN A 28 -12.46 23.33 1.82
N LEU A 29 -13.24 23.92 0.90
CA LEU A 29 -14.47 24.65 1.28
C LEU A 29 -15.52 23.73 1.91
N ASN A 30 -15.42 22.43 1.68
CA ASN A 30 -16.29 21.41 2.26
C ASN A 30 -15.63 20.66 3.43
N LEU A 31 -14.45 21.10 3.89
CA LEU A 31 -13.75 20.52 5.03
C LEU A 31 -13.70 21.52 6.19
N PRO A 32 -13.75 21.07 7.46
CA PRO A 32 -13.81 19.67 7.91
C PRO A 32 -15.18 19.01 7.65
N ALA A 33 -15.18 17.70 7.41
CA ALA A 33 -16.41 16.93 7.23
C ALA A 33 -16.27 15.53 7.84
N ARG A 34 -17.40 14.80 7.95
CA ARG A 34 -17.45 13.39 8.39
C ARG A 34 -16.93 12.44 7.31
N VAL A 35 -15.67 12.63 6.92
CA VAL A 35 -14.96 11.82 5.92
C VAL A 35 -13.60 11.44 6.48
N TRP A 36 -13.15 10.23 6.15
CA TRP A 36 -11.87 9.67 6.60
C TRP A 36 -11.13 9.06 5.41
N LEU A 37 -9.87 8.68 5.63
CA LEU A 37 -9.04 8.03 4.63
C LEU A 37 -8.97 6.52 4.93
N PRO A 38 -9.71 5.65 4.20
CA PRO A 38 -9.84 4.23 4.54
C PRO A 38 -8.51 3.48 4.57
N LEU A 39 -7.53 3.97 3.82
CA LEU A 39 -6.16 3.46 3.80
C LEU A 39 -5.54 3.37 5.21
N TYR A 40 -5.91 4.27 6.12
CA TYR A 40 -5.38 4.36 7.48
C TYR A 40 -6.32 3.85 8.57
N SER A 41 -7.54 3.42 8.21
CA SER A 41 -8.58 3.04 9.17
C SER A 41 -8.23 1.85 10.06
N SER A 42 -7.34 0.97 9.61
CA SER A 42 -6.88 -0.18 10.41
C SER A 42 -5.96 0.22 11.57
N GLU A 43 -5.38 1.42 11.55
CA GLU A 43 -4.45 1.88 12.58
C GLU A 43 -5.10 2.85 13.57
N PHE A 44 -5.96 3.75 13.09
CA PHE A 44 -6.62 4.74 13.94
C PHE A 44 -7.87 5.35 13.27
N CYS A 45 -8.83 5.74 14.10
CA CYS A 45 -10.03 6.48 13.68
C CYS A 45 -9.72 7.98 13.58
N HIS A 46 -10.11 8.60 12.47
CA HIS A 46 -9.77 10.00 12.20
C HIS A 46 -10.79 10.66 11.28
N LEU A 47 -10.86 11.99 11.30
CA LEU A 47 -11.56 12.80 10.29
C LEU A 47 -10.57 13.68 9.54
N ILE A 48 -10.88 13.92 8.26
CA ILE A 48 -10.12 14.85 7.43
C ILE A 48 -10.58 16.27 7.76
N VAL A 49 -9.62 17.11 8.16
CA VAL A 49 -9.86 18.52 8.48
C VAL A 49 -9.39 19.46 7.39
N ARG A 50 -8.36 19.09 6.63
CA ARG A 50 -7.79 19.93 5.57
C ARG A 50 -6.92 19.11 4.61
N ILE A 51 -6.81 19.56 3.37
CA ILE A 51 -5.84 19.05 2.39
C ILE A 51 -5.01 20.24 1.89
N PRO A 52 -3.77 20.46 2.36
CA PRO A 52 -2.91 21.56 1.91
C PRO A 52 -2.74 21.58 0.38
N PRO A 53 -3.32 22.56 -0.34
CA PRO A 53 -3.32 22.53 -1.81
C PRO A 53 -1.92 22.59 -2.40
N ASN A 54 -1.06 23.43 -1.80
CA ASN A 54 0.31 23.67 -2.26
C ASN A 54 1.28 22.51 -1.97
N ALA A 55 0.86 21.52 -1.18
CA ALA A 55 1.68 20.35 -0.90
C ALA A 55 1.39 19.19 -1.88
N GLY A 56 0.32 19.26 -2.67
CA GLY A 56 -0.02 18.23 -3.65
C GLY A 56 1.00 18.17 -4.79
N VAL A 57 1.38 16.97 -5.20
CA VAL A 57 2.40 16.73 -6.23
C VAL A 57 1.86 15.80 -7.31
N ILE A 58 2.07 16.15 -8.57
CA ILE A 58 1.78 15.25 -9.69
C ILE A 58 3.02 14.39 -9.95
N LEU A 59 2.81 13.08 -9.96
CA LEU A 59 3.88 12.10 -10.17
C LEU A 59 4.07 11.81 -11.66
N ASN A 60 5.27 11.40 -12.00
CA ASN A 60 5.64 11.12 -13.38
C ASN A 60 4.92 9.86 -13.88
N SER A 61 3.98 10.03 -14.81
CA SER A 61 3.43 8.95 -15.61
C SER A 61 2.94 9.52 -16.94
N LYS A 62 3.17 8.75 -18.01
CA LYS A 62 2.94 9.16 -19.40
C LYS A 62 1.51 9.65 -19.65
N ASP A 63 0.50 8.94 -19.13
CA ASP A 63 -0.90 9.17 -19.55
C ASP A 63 -1.95 9.22 -18.44
N LYS A 64 -1.65 8.81 -17.20
CA LYS A 64 -2.69 8.61 -16.16
C LYS A 64 -2.65 9.61 -15.00
N ALA A 65 -1.58 10.40 -14.92
CA ALA A 65 -1.37 11.49 -13.97
C ALA A 65 -1.71 11.13 -12.51
N PRO A 66 -1.07 10.10 -11.91
CA PRO A 66 -1.17 9.84 -10.49
C PRO A 66 -0.62 11.04 -9.72
N TYR A 67 -1.22 11.33 -8.58
CA TYR A 67 -0.84 12.47 -7.77
C TYR A 67 -0.78 12.10 -6.29
N LEU A 68 0.24 12.62 -5.62
CA LEU A 68 0.48 12.51 -4.19
C LEU A 68 -0.20 13.68 -3.48
N LEU A 69 -1.01 13.36 -2.48
CA LEU A 69 -1.63 14.31 -1.58
C LEU A 69 -1.08 14.12 -0.17
N TYR A 70 -1.11 15.20 0.61
CA TYR A 70 -0.95 15.15 2.05
C TYR A 70 -2.27 15.62 2.67
N VAL A 71 -2.81 14.84 3.59
CA VAL A 71 -4.14 15.02 4.17
C VAL A 71 -3.97 15.25 5.66
N GLU A 72 -4.44 16.40 6.14
CA GLU A 72 -4.48 16.69 7.56
C GLU A 72 -5.70 16.04 8.18
N THR A 73 -5.46 15.30 9.25
CA THR A 73 -6.50 14.58 9.97
C THR A 73 -6.40 14.85 11.47
N VAL A 74 -7.51 14.67 12.16
CA VAL A 74 -7.55 14.71 13.62
C VAL A 74 -8.10 13.37 14.10
N ASP A 75 -7.38 12.75 15.04
CA ASP A 75 -7.79 11.52 15.71
C ASP A 75 -9.10 11.74 16.46
N ILE A 76 -10.01 10.78 16.33
CA ILE A 76 -11.32 10.82 16.97
C ILE A 76 -11.60 9.47 17.60
N ASP A 77 -12.20 9.51 18.79
CA ASP A 77 -12.68 8.32 19.47
C ASP A 77 -13.78 7.65 18.63
N ALA A 78 -13.64 6.34 18.40
CA ALA A 78 -14.57 5.57 17.57
C ALA A 78 -16.03 5.69 18.01
N GLU A 79 -16.26 5.90 19.31
CA GLU A 79 -17.59 6.10 19.91
C GLU A 79 -18.31 7.36 19.41
N LEU A 80 -17.55 8.40 19.05
CA LEU A 80 -18.11 9.66 18.56
C LEU A 80 -18.47 9.60 17.07
N LEU A 81 -17.81 8.74 16.30
CA LEU A 81 -18.10 8.53 14.87
C LEU A 81 -19.35 7.69 14.65
N PHE A 82 -19.54 6.70 15.53
CA PHE A 82 -20.67 5.78 15.53
C PHE A 82 -21.43 5.90 16.86
N PRO A 83 -22.16 7.01 17.08
CA PRO A 83 -22.97 7.14 18.28
C PRO A 83 -23.93 5.94 18.33
N ALA A 84 -23.76 5.11 19.36
CA ALA A 84 -24.66 3.99 19.58
C ALA A 84 -26.08 4.56 19.77
N SER A 85 -27.04 4.02 19.03
CA SER A 85 -28.44 4.37 19.26
C SER A 85 -28.81 3.72 20.60
N SER A 86 -28.92 4.50 21.67
CA SER A 86 -29.48 4.00 22.92
C SER A 86 -31.00 3.87 22.74
N LYS A 87 -31.49 2.64 22.63
CA LYS A 87 -32.91 2.34 22.82
C LYS A 87 -33.13 1.85 24.24
N LEU A 88 -34.07 2.46 24.93
CA LEU A 88 -34.64 1.90 26.14
C LEU A 88 -35.54 0.73 25.73
N TYR A 89 -35.12 -0.48 26.10
CA TYR A 89 -35.99 -1.64 25.95
C TYR A 89 -37.11 -1.55 27.00
N PRO A 90 -38.31 -2.13 26.74
CA PRO A 90 -39.43 -2.11 27.69
C PRO A 90 -39.11 -2.67 29.09
N ASP A 91 -38.04 -3.47 29.20
CA ASP A 91 -37.52 -4.04 30.45
C ASP A 91 -36.57 -3.09 31.23
N GLY A 92 -36.49 -1.80 30.85
CA GLY A 92 -35.63 -0.81 31.50
C GLY A 92 -34.12 -0.99 31.25
N LYS A 93 -33.73 -1.99 30.46
CA LYS A 93 -32.33 -2.21 30.07
C LYS A 93 -31.94 -1.29 28.91
N LEU A 94 -30.84 -0.56 29.09
CA LEU A 94 -30.22 0.24 28.03
C LEU A 94 -29.49 -0.71 27.07
N GLY A 95 -30.07 -0.98 25.91
CA GLY A 95 -29.43 -1.81 24.88
C GLY A 95 -28.70 -0.94 23.87
N ARG A 96 -27.48 -1.35 23.53
CA ARG A 96 -26.59 -0.65 22.59
C ARG A 96 -26.77 -1.26 21.20
N GLU A 97 -27.61 -0.67 20.34
CA GLU A 97 -27.66 -1.03 18.92
C GLU A 97 -26.66 -0.14 18.15
N LEU A 98 -25.65 -0.78 17.56
CA LEU A 98 -24.87 -0.17 16.49
C LEU A 98 -25.82 0.02 15.28
N SER A 99 -25.71 1.13 14.55
CA SER A 99 -26.49 1.27 13.30
C SER A 99 -26.24 0.07 12.40
N LYS A 100 -27.26 -0.43 11.67
CA LYS A 100 -27.14 -1.58 10.74
C LYS A 100 -25.94 -1.48 9.77
N SER A 101 -25.53 -0.25 9.45
CA SER A 101 -24.35 0.04 8.61
C SER A 101 -22.99 -0.22 9.29
N ALA A 102 -22.93 -0.23 10.63
CA ALA A 102 -21.74 -0.49 11.43
C ALA A 102 -21.52 -1.98 11.73
N GLU A 103 -22.58 -2.80 11.73
CA GLU A 103 -22.47 -4.26 11.86
C GLU A 103 -21.72 -4.91 10.68
N ASN A 104 -21.79 -4.29 9.50
CA ASN A 104 -21.02 -4.72 8.32
C ASN A 104 -19.53 -4.33 8.35
N LEU A 105 -19.10 -3.44 9.25
CA LEU A 105 -17.68 -3.06 9.38
C LEU A 105 -16.89 -4.07 10.21
N HIS A 106 -17.53 -4.76 11.16
CA HIS A 106 -16.90 -5.81 11.96
C HIS A 106 -16.78 -7.16 11.22
N SER A 107 -17.45 -7.33 10.07
CA SER A 107 -17.27 -8.51 9.21
C SER A 107 -16.14 -8.36 8.18
N ALA A 108 -15.33 -7.30 8.28
CA ALA A 108 -14.15 -7.12 7.44
C ALA A 108 -12.91 -7.91 7.93
N ASP A 109 -13.10 -8.90 8.80
CA ASP A 109 -12.13 -9.98 9.01
C ASP A 109 -12.17 -10.93 7.81
N TRP A 110 -11.61 -10.50 6.68
CA TRP A 110 -11.34 -11.37 5.52
C TRP A 110 -10.32 -12.49 5.81
N ASN A 111 -9.85 -12.61 7.06
CA ASN A 111 -8.83 -13.55 7.49
C ASN A 111 -9.30 -14.60 8.52
N ASN A 112 -10.58 -14.70 8.85
CA ASN A 112 -11.05 -15.76 9.75
C ASN A 112 -12.25 -16.54 9.20
N CYS A 113 -12.04 -17.24 8.10
CA CYS A 113 -12.80 -18.45 7.82
C CYS A 113 -12.24 -19.58 8.70
N GLU A 114 -12.73 -19.68 9.94
CA GLU A 114 -12.59 -20.90 10.73
C GLU A 114 -13.38 -22.01 10.03
N ILE A 115 -12.71 -22.81 9.20
CA ILE A 115 -13.24 -24.09 8.74
C ILE A 115 -13.26 -25.01 9.96
N GLN A 116 -14.38 -25.03 10.68
CA GLN A 116 -14.61 -26.05 11.68
C GLN A 116 -14.83 -27.40 11.00
N PRO A 117 -14.05 -28.45 11.31
CA PRO A 117 -14.34 -29.79 10.85
C PRO A 117 -15.47 -30.35 11.72
N LYS A 118 -16.70 -30.38 11.22
CA LYS A 118 -17.75 -31.19 11.83
C LYS A 118 -17.82 -32.55 11.13
N PRO A 119 -17.51 -33.66 11.83
CA PRO A 119 -17.76 -34.99 11.29
C PRO A 119 -19.24 -35.30 11.51
N VAL A 120 -19.95 -35.71 10.45
CA VAL A 120 -21.24 -36.38 10.58
C VAL A 120 -21.15 -37.65 9.74
N TYR A 121 -20.94 -38.77 10.42
CA TYR A 121 -21.01 -40.09 9.80
C TYR A 121 -22.42 -40.65 9.98
N SER A 122 -22.97 -41.10 8.85
CA SER A 122 -24.07 -42.05 8.63
C SER A 122 -25.51 -41.63 8.98
N SER A 123 -26.39 -41.72 7.97
CA SER A 123 -27.10 -42.98 7.73
C SER A 123 -27.73 -43.03 6.32
N PHE A 124 -27.79 -44.26 5.82
CA PHE A 124 -28.07 -44.68 4.45
C PHE A 124 -29.57 -44.72 4.10
N SER A 125 -29.86 -44.62 2.80
CA SER A 125 -30.90 -45.37 2.02
C SER A 125 -31.12 -44.62 0.69
N SER A 126 -30.60 -45.08 -0.45
CA SER A 126 -31.04 -46.19 -1.31
C SER A 126 -31.66 -45.65 -2.61
N ILE A 127 -30.89 -45.55 -3.69
CA ILE A 127 -31.40 -45.67 -5.07
C ILE A 127 -30.41 -46.52 -5.87
N SER A 128 -31.01 -47.43 -6.62
CA SER A 128 -30.50 -48.69 -7.13
C SER A 128 -29.55 -48.57 -8.33
N ALA A 129 -28.71 -49.59 -8.48
CA ALA A 129 -27.87 -49.83 -9.64
C ALA A 129 -28.68 -50.31 -10.86
N ASN A 130 -28.33 -49.76 -12.02
CA ASN A 130 -28.41 -50.29 -13.41
C ASN A 130 -27.49 -49.32 -14.18
N GLY A 131 -26.34 -49.69 -14.74
CA GLY A 131 -26.10 -50.66 -15.80
C GLY A 131 -25.29 -49.92 -16.90
N ASP A 132 -24.08 -50.42 -17.15
CA ASP A 132 -23.25 -50.37 -18.35
C ASP A 132 -22.59 -49.07 -18.89
N ASP A 133 -21.27 -49.23 -19.04
CA ASP A 133 -20.33 -48.80 -20.10
C ASP A 133 -19.83 -47.34 -20.27
N ASP A 134 -18.50 -47.24 -20.10
CA ASP A 134 -17.50 -46.52 -20.91
C ASP A 134 -17.85 -45.15 -21.50
N ASP A 135 -17.26 -44.07 -20.96
CA ASP A 135 -16.20 -43.32 -21.66
C ASP A 135 -15.59 -42.16 -20.83
N LEU A 136 -14.35 -41.82 -21.18
CA LEU A 136 -13.63 -40.56 -20.91
C LEU A 136 -12.92 -40.32 -19.56
N HIS A 137 -11.73 -40.94 -19.47
CA HIS A 137 -10.55 -40.28 -18.91
C HIS A 137 -10.28 -38.92 -19.59
N LYS A 138 -10.04 -37.88 -18.77
CA LYS A 138 -8.99 -36.84 -18.87
C LYS A 138 -9.41 -35.62 -18.04
N GLN A 139 -8.65 -35.29 -17.00
CA GLN A 139 -7.75 -34.12 -17.03
C GLN A 139 -7.12 -33.89 -15.63
N PHE A 140 -5.80 -34.14 -15.56
CA PHE A 140 -4.81 -33.78 -14.53
C PHE A 140 -4.78 -34.51 -13.18
N VAL A 141 -4.02 -35.62 -13.21
CA VAL A 141 -3.32 -36.22 -12.08
C VAL A 141 -2.07 -35.41 -11.74
N PHE A 142 -1.87 -35.25 -10.43
CA PHE A 142 -0.73 -34.68 -9.73
C PHE A 142 0.50 -35.57 -9.91
N GLU A 143 1.61 -35.06 -10.46
CA GLU A 143 2.86 -35.81 -10.49
C GLU A 143 4.03 -35.00 -9.90
N LYS A 144 4.64 -35.66 -8.92
CA LYS A 144 5.72 -35.26 -8.04
C LYS A 144 7.03 -35.36 -8.82
N LEU A 145 7.74 -34.26 -9.04
CA LEU A 145 9.08 -34.30 -9.62
C LEU A 145 10.14 -34.03 -8.54
N THR A 146 10.91 -35.09 -8.33
CA THR A 146 12.09 -35.23 -7.50
C THR A 146 13.26 -34.39 -8.00
N ILE A 147 14.06 -33.93 -7.03
CA ILE A 147 15.38 -33.32 -7.17
C ILE A 147 16.29 -34.18 -8.06
N CYS A 148 17.02 -33.56 -8.99
CA CYS A 148 18.28 -34.09 -9.51
C CYS A 148 19.21 -32.94 -9.94
N ASP A 149 20.40 -32.94 -9.36
CA ASP A 149 21.53 -32.08 -9.70
C ASP A 149 22.07 -32.38 -11.10
N THR A 150 22.15 -31.38 -11.97
CA THR A 150 23.07 -31.42 -13.13
C THR A 150 23.64 -30.05 -13.42
N LEU A 151 24.88 -29.85 -12.98
CA LEU A 151 25.92 -29.01 -13.56
C LEU A 151 25.93 -29.06 -15.09
N SER A 152 25.96 -27.89 -15.74
CA SER A 152 26.75 -27.54 -16.95
C SER A 152 26.49 -26.06 -17.23
N GLN A 153 27.43 -25.16 -16.95
CA GLN A 153 28.56 -24.74 -17.79
C GLN A 153 28.17 -24.04 -19.10
N MET A 154 28.85 -22.90 -19.31
CA MET A 154 29.08 -22.11 -20.52
C MET A 154 28.03 -21.05 -20.95
N SER A 155 28.36 -19.78 -20.73
CA SER A 155 28.43 -18.76 -21.79
C SER A 155 29.21 -17.56 -21.28
N VAL A 156 30.43 -17.42 -21.81
CA VAL A 156 31.30 -16.26 -21.73
C VAL A 156 31.11 -15.42 -23.00
N ASP A 157 31.14 -14.10 -22.84
CA ASP A 157 31.87 -13.12 -23.66
C ASP A 157 31.09 -11.81 -23.87
N SER A 158 31.62 -10.72 -23.30
CA SER A 158 31.94 -9.48 -24.04
C SER A 158 32.87 -8.60 -23.20
N ASN A 159 34.12 -8.53 -23.65
CA ASN A 159 35.20 -7.67 -23.18
C ASN A 159 35.04 -6.22 -23.67
N ALA A 160 35.41 -5.25 -22.83
CA ALA A 160 36.06 -4.01 -23.27
C ALA A 160 36.90 -3.37 -22.14
N SER A 161 38.22 -3.66 -22.19
CA SER A 161 39.40 -2.81 -21.86
C SER A 161 39.47 -2.06 -20.50
N GLY A 162 40.50 -2.16 -19.66
CA GLY A 162 41.79 -2.83 -19.77
C GLY A 162 42.65 -2.64 -18.49
N ASP A 163 43.53 -3.63 -18.30
CA ASP A 163 44.80 -3.62 -17.56
C ASP A 163 44.84 -3.64 -16.02
N SER A 164 44.85 -4.85 -15.43
CA SER A 164 45.95 -5.37 -14.57
C SER A 164 45.59 -6.75 -14.01
N ARG A 165 46.56 -7.66 -14.00
CA ARG A 165 46.46 -9.13 -13.76
C ARG A 165 46.16 -9.54 -12.30
N GLU A 166 45.67 -10.78 -12.14
CA GLU A 166 45.59 -11.66 -10.92
C GLU A 166 44.23 -11.75 -10.18
N PRO A 167 43.91 -12.86 -9.45
CA PRO A 167 43.02 -13.94 -9.88
C PRO A 167 41.64 -13.92 -9.17
N SER A 168 40.77 -14.86 -9.52
CA SER A 168 39.43 -15.13 -8.96
C SER A 168 39.29 -14.89 -7.45
N ALA A 169 38.88 -13.68 -7.09
CA ALA A 169 38.59 -13.31 -5.71
C ALA A 169 37.22 -13.88 -5.30
N LEU A 170 37.25 -14.99 -4.57
CA LEU A 170 36.16 -15.35 -3.66
C LEU A 170 35.91 -14.15 -2.75
N VAL A 171 34.78 -13.47 -2.96
CA VAL A 171 34.39 -12.32 -2.12
C VAL A 171 34.19 -12.84 -0.70
N SER A 172 35.14 -12.56 0.18
CA SER A 172 35.07 -12.98 1.58
C SER A 172 33.87 -12.31 2.24
N ALA A 173 33.15 -13.04 3.09
CA ALA A 173 32.06 -12.48 3.89
C ALA A 173 32.52 -11.27 4.76
N SER A 174 33.81 -11.19 5.08
CA SER A 174 34.41 -10.03 5.73
C SER A 174 34.40 -8.77 4.86
N ASP A 175 34.58 -8.89 3.55
CA ASP A 175 34.53 -7.77 2.61
C ASP A 175 33.10 -7.25 2.40
N ILE A 176 32.11 -8.16 2.39
CA ILE A 176 30.70 -7.80 2.34
C ILE A 176 30.32 -7.04 3.61
N ARG A 177 30.72 -7.54 4.79
CA ARG A 177 30.47 -6.87 6.08
C ARG A 177 31.14 -5.50 6.16
N ARG A 178 32.38 -5.37 5.68
CA ARG A 178 33.09 -4.08 5.65
C ARG A 178 32.34 -3.06 4.78
N ARG A 179 31.97 -3.43 3.55
CA ARG A 179 31.21 -2.56 2.64
C ARG A 179 29.84 -2.19 3.19
N LEU A 180 29.15 -3.11 3.87
CA LEU A 180 27.85 -2.82 4.49
C LEU A 180 28.01 -1.84 5.66
N THR A 181 29.05 -2.00 6.47
CA THR A 181 29.35 -1.11 7.61
C THR A 181 29.72 0.29 7.14
N GLU A 182 30.53 0.41 6.09
CA GLU A 182 30.87 1.67 5.43
C GLU A 182 29.64 2.34 4.80
N SER A 183 28.72 1.57 4.21
CA SER A 183 27.45 2.08 3.68
C SER A 183 26.49 2.58 4.76
N LEU A 184 26.51 2.00 5.96
CA LEU A 184 25.66 2.42 7.09
C LEU A 184 26.23 3.61 7.87
N SER A 185 27.55 3.81 7.80
CA SER A 185 28.26 4.91 8.48
C SER A 185 28.51 6.12 7.58
N ALA A 186 28.18 6.04 6.30
CA ALA A 186 28.20 7.20 5.40
C ALA A 186 27.14 8.23 5.84
N PRO A 187 27.50 9.51 6.05
CA PRO A 187 26.53 10.55 6.37
C PRO A 187 25.52 10.67 5.22
N THR A 188 24.25 10.82 5.57
CA THR A 188 23.12 10.98 4.64
C THR A 188 23.39 12.16 3.72
N LYS A 189 23.99 11.91 2.55
CA LYS A 189 24.18 12.95 1.54
C LYS A 189 22.78 13.41 1.16
N GLN A 190 22.46 14.66 1.49
CA GLN A 190 21.30 15.34 0.93
C GLN A 190 21.35 15.09 -0.58
N LEU A 191 20.30 14.42 -1.08
CA LEU A 191 20.19 14.07 -2.49
C LEU A 191 20.35 15.36 -3.30
N LYS A 192 21.33 15.37 -4.20
CA LYS A 192 21.59 16.54 -5.04
C LYS A 192 20.30 16.92 -5.74
N HIS A 193 19.92 18.19 -5.60
CA HIS A 193 18.75 18.81 -6.19
C HIS A 193 18.76 18.61 -7.71
N SER A 194 18.09 17.57 -8.20
CA SER A 194 17.94 17.32 -9.64
C SER A 194 17.06 18.43 -10.23
N THR A 195 17.65 19.27 -11.08
CA THR A 195 17.01 20.45 -11.70
C THR A 195 15.90 20.09 -12.71
N GLU A 196 15.81 18.82 -13.12
CA GLU A 196 14.94 18.37 -14.22
C GLU A 196 13.51 18.02 -13.78
N ASP A 197 13.26 17.72 -12.51
CA ASP A 197 11.94 17.30 -12.03
C ASP A 197 11.55 17.98 -10.70
N PRO A 198 10.64 18.97 -10.73
CA PRO A 198 10.21 19.65 -9.51
C PRO A 198 9.29 18.78 -8.64
N SER A 199 8.78 17.64 -9.13
CA SER A 199 8.14 16.65 -8.26
C SER A 199 9.17 15.94 -7.39
N ALA A 200 10.39 15.72 -7.92
CA ALA A 200 11.50 15.15 -7.18
C ALA A 200 12.00 16.10 -6.09
N SER A 201 12.04 17.42 -6.35
CA SER A 201 12.45 18.41 -5.33
C SER A 201 11.47 18.50 -4.16
N ILE A 202 10.15 18.47 -4.43
CA ILE A 202 9.13 18.46 -3.37
C ILE A 202 9.14 17.13 -2.61
N LEU A 203 9.50 16.02 -3.25
CA LEU A 203 9.58 14.70 -2.62
C LEU A 203 10.88 14.47 -1.84
N SER A 204 11.94 15.25 -2.09
CA SER A 204 13.26 15.04 -1.49
C SER A 204 13.46 15.73 -0.14
N GLU A 205 12.52 16.57 0.32
CA GLU A 205 12.53 17.04 1.71
C GLU A 205 12.24 15.84 2.66
N PRO A 206 12.97 15.68 3.78
CA PRO A 206 12.68 14.67 4.78
C PRO A 206 11.24 14.78 5.30
N TRP A 207 10.62 13.63 5.59
CA TRP A 207 9.23 13.55 6.06
C TRP A 207 8.98 14.39 7.33
N ASP A 208 9.92 14.39 8.26
CA ASP A 208 9.79 15.11 9.53
C ASP A 208 9.78 16.63 9.32
N GLU A 209 10.61 17.13 8.40
CA GLU A 209 10.63 18.55 8.02
C GLU A 209 9.34 18.96 7.30
N LYS A 210 8.86 18.12 6.38
CA LYS A 210 7.57 18.34 5.71
C LYS A 210 6.42 18.39 6.72
N LEU A 211 6.38 17.44 7.65
CA LEU A 211 5.37 17.38 8.70
C LEU A 211 5.40 18.65 9.54
N LYS A 212 6.59 19.08 10.00
CA LYS A 212 6.75 20.30 10.78
C LYS A 212 6.28 21.54 10.02
N ARG A 213 6.73 21.71 8.77
CA ARG A 213 6.37 22.86 7.91
C ARG A 213 4.86 22.94 7.63
N VAL A 214 4.23 21.81 7.34
CA VAL A 214 2.78 21.75 7.12
C VAL A 214 2.03 22.00 8.42
N ARG A 215 2.52 21.49 9.56
CA ARG A 215 1.93 21.72 10.88
C ARG A 215 1.96 23.20 11.28
N GLU A 216 3.10 23.87 11.11
CA GLU A 216 3.28 25.29 11.44
C GLU A 216 2.42 26.21 10.57
N SER A 217 2.19 25.84 9.31
CA SER A 217 1.32 26.60 8.39
C SER A 217 -0.16 26.21 8.45
N SER A 218 -0.51 25.22 9.27
CA SER A 218 -1.88 24.73 9.37
C SER A 218 -2.66 25.42 10.49
N PRO A 219 -3.92 25.83 10.23
CA PRO A 219 -4.82 26.28 11.29
C PRO A 219 -5.20 25.17 12.28
N TYR A 220 -5.04 23.90 11.91
CA TYR A 220 -5.36 22.72 12.73
C TYR A 220 -4.12 22.10 13.38
N GLY A 221 -2.91 22.58 13.09
CA GLY A 221 -1.66 21.95 13.51
C GLY A 221 -1.44 21.90 15.02
N SER A 222 -2.10 22.77 15.78
CA SER A 222 -2.06 22.81 17.26
C SER A 222 -3.00 21.81 17.93
N LEU A 223 -3.92 21.18 17.20
CA LEU A 223 -4.88 20.24 17.77
C LEU A 223 -4.20 18.96 18.28
N SER A 224 -4.66 18.47 19.43
CA SER A 224 -4.29 17.15 19.93
C SER A 224 -4.79 16.07 18.97
N GLY A 225 -3.94 15.09 18.64
CA GLY A 225 -4.29 14.05 17.67
C GLY A 225 -4.22 14.52 16.21
N TRP A 226 -3.70 15.71 15.92
CA TRP A 226 -3.42 16.12 14.54
C TRP A 226 -2.36 15.22 13.91
N ARG A 227 -2.61 14.75 12.68
CA ARG A 227 -1.69 13.97 11.86
C ARG A 227 -1.70 14.45 10.42
N LEU A 228 -0.58 14.17 9.72
CA LEU A 228 -0.46 14.39 8.29
C LEU A 228 -0.31 13.04 7.59
N LEU A 229 -1.26 12.68 6.73
CA LEU A 229 -1.31 11.38 6.06
C LEU A 229 -1.03 11.53 4.57
N PRO A 230 0.03 10.91 4.04
CA PRO A 230 0.34 10.97 2.62
C PRO A 230 -0.46 9.92 1.83
N VAL A 231 -0.95 10.24 0.64
CA VAL A 231 -1.67 9.26 -0.19
C VAL A 231 -1.44 9.51 -1.66
N ILE A 232 -1.11 8.46 -2.42
CA ILE A 232 -1.08 8.51 -3.87
C ILE A 232 -2.46 8.13 -4.38
N VAL A 233 -3.09 9.01 -5.15
CA VAL A 233 -4.34 8.73 -5.84
C VAL A 233 -4.03 8.35 -7.28
N LYS A 234 -4.48 7.15 -7.67
CA LYS A 234 -4.40 6.67 -9.05
C LYS A 234 -5.80 6.63 -9.66
N THR A 235 -5.92 7.23 -10.84
CA THR A 235 -7.13 7.15 -11.65
C THR A 235 -6.76 6.59 -13.01
N GLY A 236 -7.59 5.72 -13.57
CA GLY A 236 -7.33 4.99 -14.81
C GLY A 236 -6.44 3.76 -14.66
N ASP A 237 -6.13 3.36 -13.43
CA ASP A 237 -5.30 2.19 -13.11
C ASP A 237 -6.10 1.18 -12.31
N ASP A 238 -6.03 -0.08 -12.73
CA ASP A 238 -6.57 -1.20 -11.98
C ASP A 238 -5.55 -1.66 -10.95
N LEU A 239 -5.84 -1.44 -9.66
CA LEU A 239 -4.92 -1.77 -8.57
C LEU A 239 -5.14 -3.17 -7.98
N ARG A 240 -5.96 -4.02 -8.61
CA ARG A 240 -6.24 -5.37 -8.09
C ARG A 240 -5.01 -6.28 -8.12
N GLN A 241 -4.14 -6.11 -9.11
CA GLN A 241 -2.88 -6.85 -9.18
C GLN A 241 -1.93 -6.41 -8.06
N GLU A 242 -1.81 -5.11 -7.81
CA GLU A 242 -1.03 -4.55 -6.72
C GLU A 242 -1.60 -4.97 -5.35
N LEU A 243 -2.92 -5.04 -5.21
CA LEU A 243 -3.56 -5.54 -3.99
C LEU A 243 -3.21 -7.01 -3.73
N LEU A 244 -3.23 -7.86 -4.76
CA LEU A 244 -2.81 -9.25 -4.64
C LEU A 244 -1.33 -9.35 -4.24
N ALA A 245 -0.47 -8.55 -4.88
CA ALA A 245 0.95 -8.48 -4.52
C ALA A 245 1.16 -8.04 -3.06
N TYR A 246 0.39 -7.05 -2.60
CA TYR A 246 0.40 -6.61 -1.20
C TYR A 246 0.04 -7.75 -0.23
N GLN A 247 -0.98 -8.55 -0.53
CA GLN A 247 -1.37 -9.70 0.29
C GLN A 247 -0.25 -10.74 0.37
N ILE A 248 0.37 -11.06 -0.77
CA ILE A 248 1.51 -12.00 -0.82
C ILE A 248 2.70 -11.45 -0.01
N LEU A 249 3.03 -10.17 -0.16
CA LEU A 249 4.13 -9.53 0.59
C LEU A 249 3.90 -9.55 2.10
N ARG A 250 2.64 -9.34 2.54
CA ARG A 250 2.25 -9.46 3.95
C ARG A 250 2.43 -10.89 4.44
N GLN A 251 1.96 -11.88 3.68
CA GLN A 251 2.08 -13.29 4.04
C GLN A 251 3.55 -13.72 4.14
N LEU A 252 4.39 -13.35 3.18
CA LEU A 252 5.83 -13.63 3.22
C LEU A 252 6.50 -12.99 4.44
N GLN A 253 6.15 -11.75 4.75
CA GLN A 253 6.68 -11.06 5.91
C GLN A 253 6.31 -11.78 7.22
N ASP A 254 5.10 -12.33 7.32
CA ASP A 254 4.66 -13.05 8.51
C ASP A 254 5.31 -14.45 8.60
N ILE A 255 5.52 -15.14 7.47
CA ILE A 255 6.30 -16.38 7.41
C ILE A 255 7.75 -16.13 7.86
N TRP A 256 8.43 -15.09 7.37
CA TRP A 256 9.81 -14.84 7.76
C TRP A 256 9.97 -14.47 9.23
N LYS A 257 8.98 -13.79 9.83
CA LYS A 257 8.95 -13.56 11.28
C LYS A 257 8.81 -14.87 12.04
N LEU A 258 7.91 -15.75 11.60
CA LEU A 258 7.64 -17.04 12.22
C LEU A 258 8.88 -17.95 12.17
N GLU A 259 9.55 -18.01 11.01
CA GLU A 259 10.75 -18.81 10.79
C GLU A 259 12.05 -18.13 11.25
N HIS A 260 11.94 -16.98 11.93
CA HIS A 260 13.09 -16.20 12.42
C HIS A 260 14.13 -15.84 11.35
N VAL A 261 13.69 -15.65 10.10
CA VAL A 261 14.53 -15.28 8.97
C VAL A 261 14.69 -13.74 8.94
N PRO A 262 15.92 -13.20 8.96
CA PRO A 262 16.16 -11.75 9.08
C PRO A 262 16.00 -10.99 7.74
N LEU A 263 14.96 -11.30 6.97
CA LEU A 263 14.60 -10.59 5.75
C LEU A 263 13.64 -9.44 6.05
N ARG A 264 13.73 -8.36 5.26
CA ARG A 264 12.97 -7.12 5.50
C ARG A 264 12.18 -6.71 4.27
N LEU A 265 10.87 -6.63 4.42
CA LEU A 265 9.95 -6.00 3.47
C LEU A 265 9.29 -4.79 4.09
N LYS A 266 8.89 -3.86 3.24
CA LYS A 266 8.00 -2.75 3.59
C LYS A 266 6.78 -2.81 2.66
N PRO A 267 5.80 -3.69 2.95
CA PRO A 267 4.54 -3.68 2.23
C PRO A 267 3.85 -2.33 2.44
N TYR A 268 3.34 -1.75 1.36
CA TYR A 268 2.59 -0.49 1.39
C TYR A 268 1.12 -0.76 1.07
N ARG A 269 0.21 -0.12 1.80
CA ARG A 269 -1.22 -0.39 1.66
C ARG A 269 -1.76 0.00 0.29
N ILE A 270 -2.67 -0.82 -0.21
CA ILE A 270 -3.39 -0.61 -1.46
C ILE A 270 -4.88 -0.58 -1.14
N LEU A 271 -5.58 0.43 -1.64
CA LEU A 271 -7.03 0.53 -1.58
C LEU A 271 -7.58 0.56 -3.00
N VAL A 272 -8.28 -0.51 -3.39
CA VAL A 272 -9.03 -0.56 -4.66
C VAL A 272 -10.36 0.15 -4.43
N VAL A 273 -10.65 1.21 -5.19
CA VAL A 273 -11.89 1.99 -5.08
C VAL A 273 -12.87 1.62 -6.20
N SER A 274 -12.37 1.40 -7.41
CA SER A 274 -13.13 0.91 -8.56
C SER A 274 -12.28 -0.03 -9.41
N ARG A 275 -12.84 -0.52 -10.54
CA ARG A 275 -12.10 -1.31 -11.54
C ARG A 275 -10.87 -0.59 -12.09
N ASP A 276 -10.88 0.73 -12.09
CA ASP A 276 -9.90 1.61 -12.75
C ASP A 276 -9.44 2.76 -11.84
N SER A 277 -9.63 2.66 -10.53
CA SER A 277 -9.11 3.66 -9.61
C SER A 277 -8.82 3.08 -8.23
N GLY A 278 -7.88 3.72 -7.56
CA GLY A 278 -7.56 3.37 -6.19
C GLY A 278 -6.57 4.33 -5.56
N MET A 279 -6.16 3.99 -4.35
CA MET A 279 -5.22 4.75 -3.55
C MET A 279 -4.07 3.84 -3.10
N ILE A 280 -2.89 4.42 -2.98
CA ILE A 280 -1.68 3.73 -2.57
C ILE A 280 -1.03 4.53 -1.44
N GLU A 281 -0.59 3.83 -0.41
CA GLU A 281 0.23 4.42 0.65
C GLU A 281 1.65 4.65 0.11
N PRO A 282 2.14 5.90 0.07
CA PRO A 282 3.51 6.15 -0.34
C PRO A 282 4.49 5.72 0.76
N ILE A 283 5.65 5.21 0.34
CA ILE A 283 6.78 5.04 1.24
C ILE A 283 7.43 6.40 1.44
N VAL A 284 7.30 6.94 2.65
CA VAL A 284 7.98 8.18 3.07
C VAL A 284 9.50 7.96 3.14
N ASN A 285 10.27 9.03 2.93
CA ASN A 285 11.74 9.01 2.94
C ASN A 285 12.37 7.99 1.96
N ALA A 286 11.68 7.69 0.86
CA ALA A 286 12.20 6.85 -0.20
C ALA A 286 12.12 7.59 -1.55
N VAL A 287 13.19 7.45 -2.33
CA VAL A 287 13.27 7.96 -3.70
C VAL A 287 13.51 6.80 -4.66
N SER A 288 13.12 6.98 -5.92
CA SER A 288 13.37 5.95 -6.94
C SER A 288 14.87 5.81 -7.19
N LEU A 289 15.34 4.60 -7.50
CA LEU A 289 16.75 4.36 -7.82
C LEU A 289 17.22 5.21 -9.02
N HIS A 290 16.32 5.52 -9.95
CA HIS A 290 16.59 6.39 -11.09
C HIS A 290 16.91 7.84 -10.67
N GLN A 291 16.30 8.34 -9.60
CA GLN A 291 16.57 9.70 -9.06
C GLN A 291 17.87 9.77 -8.24
N VAL A 292 18.39 8.63 -7.79
CA VAL A 292 19.64 8.57 -7.00
C VAL A 292 20.88 8.58 -7.89
N ARG A 293 20.76 8.06 -9.11
CA ARG A 293 21.85 7.97 -10.09
C ARG A 293 22.02 9.28 -10.83
#